data_AF-A0A382TCY0-F1
#
_entry.id   AF-A0A382TCY0-F1
#
_cell.length_a   1.000
_cell.length_b   1.000
_cell.length_c   1.000
_cell.angle_alpha   90.00
_cell.angle_beta   90.00
_cell.angle_gamma   90.00
#
_symmetry.space_group_name_H-M   'P 1'
#
loop_
_entity.id
_entity.type
_entity.pdbx_description
1 polymer ?
#
loop_
_entity_poly.entity_id
_entity_poly.type
_entity_poly.pdbx_seq_one_letter_code
_entity_poly.pdbx_strand_id
1 'polypeptide(L)'
;NGISLIIMIGIVSRIPNVIVSEITLISEGVRGILSEIILLGIMFAVIAFVVLLTQGTRKIPVSYAKRVVGRKVYGGQSTHIPLKVNTAGVMPIIFAQSIMFIPSTIATFFSENEFMQGVLRWFSFDHPFYWFVFGMMIVFFTYFYTAIAFDPNQVSQQMKQHGGFIPGIRPGKKTAEYIDNILSRVTLPGSFALALVAIFPYILMQAMDVSYDLASFFGGTSLLIIVGVALDTLQQIESHLMSRHYDGFLSKGKIRGRRRM
;
A
#
# COMPACT_ATOMS: atom_id res chain seq x y z
N ASN A 1 6.04 -10.68 -1.20
CA ASN A 1 6.89 -10.71 0.02
C ASN A 1 6.33 -11.73 1.01
N GLY A 2 7.13 -12.72 1.43
CA GLY A 2 6.66 -13.79 2.34
C GLY A 2 6.27 -13.29 3.74
N ILE A 3 7.03 -12.34 4.31
CA ILE A 3 6.74 -11.74 5.63
C ILE A 3 5.36 -11.07 5.63
N SER A 4 5.06 -10.29 4.59
CA SER A 4 3.78 -9.59 4.47
C SER A 4 2.59 -10.57 4.36
N LEU A 5 2.77 -11.71 3.69
CA LEU A 5 1.76 -12.77 3.62
C LEU A 5 1.54 -13.43 4.99
N ILE A 6 2.60 -13.70 5.76
CA ILE A 6 2.48 -14.25 7.12
C ILE A 6 1.66 -13.31 8.01
N ILE A 7 1.96 -12.00 7.96
CA ILE A 7 1.22 -11.00 8.72
C ILE A 7 -0.25 -10.95 8.26
N MET A 8 -0.50 -10.91 6.95
CA MET A 8 -1.86 -10.93 6.39
C MET A 8 -2.64 -12.15 6.87
N ILE A 9 -2.07 -13.36 6.76
CA ILE A 9 -2.73 -14.60 7.20
C ILE A 9 -3.02 -14.56 8.71
N GLY A 10 -2.10 -14.03 9.52
CA GLY A 10 -2.29 -13.88 10.96
C GLY A 10 -3.34 -12.83 11.37
N ILE A 11 -3.69 -11.91 10.47
CA ILE A 11 -4.82 -10.99 10.66
C ILE A 11 -6.12 -11.68 10.20
N VAL A 12 -6.09 -12.31 9.03
CA VAL A 12 -7.25 -13.01 8.44
C VAL A 12 -7.73 -14.18 9.32
N SER A 13 -6.82 -14.87 10.00
CA SER A 13 -7.18 -15.96 10.91
C SER A 13 -8.03 -15.54 12.11
N ARG A 14 -8.06 -14.24 12.45
CA ARG A 14 -8.87 -13.70 13.55
C ARG A 14 -10.29 -13.32 13.13
N ILE A 15 -10.55 -13.25 11.82
CA ILE A 15 -11.87 -12.88 11.27
C ILE A 15 -13.01 -13.72 11.86
N PRO A 16 -12.91 -15.07 11.92
CA PRO A 16 -14.01 -15.88 12.43
C PRO A 16 -14.38 -15.49 13.87
N ASN A 17 -13.38 -15.21 14.71
CA ASN A 17 -13.60 -14.81 16.10
C ASN A 17 -14.30 -13.44 16.19
N VAL A 18 -13.88 -12.48 15.37
CA VAL A 18 -14.51 -11.14 15.32
C VAL A 18 -15.98 -11.25 14.90
N ILE A 19 -16.29 -12.03 13.87
CA ILE A 19 -17.67 -12.22 13.40
C ILE A 19 -18.53 -12.91 14.46
N VAL A 20 -18.02 -13.97 15.10
CA VAL A 20 -18.76 -14.66 16.16
C VAL A 20 -19.03 -13.72 17.33
N SER A 21 -18.04 -12.93 17.75
CA SER A 21 -18.21 -11.96 18.85
C SER A 21 -19.24 -10.88 18.54
N GLU A 22 -19.34 -10.47 17.28
CA GLU A 22 -20.32 -9.47 16.85
C GLU A 22 -21.74 -10.06 16.82
N ILE A 23 -21.89 -11.29 16.30
CA ILE A 23 -23.18 -11.99 16.31
C ILE A 23 -23.67 -12.20 17.74
N THR A 24 -22.79 -12.53 18.70
CA THR A 24 -23.17 -12.67 20.10
C THR A 24 -23.68 -11.35 20.69
N LEU A 25 -22.99 -10.23 20.43
CA LEU A 25 -23.39 -8.89 20.90
C LEU A 25 -24.75 -8.44 20.36
N ILE A 26 -25.05 -8.78 19.09
CA ILE A 26 -26.36 -8.52 18.49
C ILE A 26 -27.42 -9.43 19.11
N SER A 27 -27.11 -10.72 19.32
CA SER A 27 -28.05 -11.70 19.88
C SER A 27 -28.41 -11.42 21.34
N GLU A 28 -27.48 -10.84 22.10
CA GLU A 28 -27.65 -10.44 23.50
C GLU A 28 -28.38 -9.09 23.63
N GLY A 29 -28.70 -8.42 22.50
CA GLY A 29 -29.40 -7.14 22.49
C GLY A 29 -28.57 -5.96 22.98
N VAL A 30 -27.26 -6.15 23.16
CA VAL A 30 -26.31 -5.11 23.57
C VAL A 30 -26.13 -4.08 22.46
N ARG A 31 -26.26 -4.50 21.19
CA ARG A 31 -26.20 -3.62 20.01
C ARG A 31 -27.54 -3.55 19.27
N GLY A 32 -27.93 -2.32 18.94
CA GLY A 32 -29.12 -2.06 18.12
C GLY A 32 -28.89 -2.44 16.66
N ILE A 33 -29.94 -2.97 16.01
CA ILE A 33 -29.90 -3.32 14.57
C ILE A 33 -29.61 -2.08 13.70
N LEU A 34 -30.08 -0.90 14.12
CA LEU A 34 -29.83 0.36 13.42
C LEU A 34 -28.35 0.78 13.46
N SER A 35 -27.68 0.66 14.62
CA SER A 35 -26.26 0.95 14.75
C SER A 35 -25.40 0.01 13.91
N GLU A 36 -25.82 -1.25 13.78
CA GLU A 36 -25.10 -2.25 12.98
C GLU A 36 -25.17 -1.96 11.48
N ILE A 37 -26.34 -1.54 10.99
CA ILE A 37 -26.49 -1.13 9.58
C ILE A 37 -25.64 0.11 9.27
N ILE A 38 -25.58 1.08 10.19
CA ILE A 38 -24.74 2.26 10.05
C ILE A 38 -23.25 1.86 10.05
N LEU A 39 -22.85 0.98 10.96
CA LEU A 39 -21.49 0.46 11.06
C LEU A 39 -21.05 -0.24 9.76
N LEU A 40 -21.88 -1.14 9.23
CA LEU A 40 -21.64 -1.80 7.94
C LEU A 40 -21.49 -0.80 6.79
N GLY A 41 -22.33 0.24 6.76
CA GLY A 41 -22.24 1.33 5.78
C GLY A 41 -20.91 2.09 5.86
N ILE A 42 -20.48 2.43 7.08
CA ILE A 42 -19.19 3.10 7.31
C ILE A 42 -18.03 2.19 6.91
N MET A 43 -18.08 0.92 7.29
CA MET A 43 -17.05 -0.06 6.94
C MET A 43 -16.89 -0.19 5.43
N PHE A 44 -18.00 -0.28 4.69
CA PHE A 44 -17.96 -0.30 3.22
C PHE A 44 -17.32 0.98 2.65
N ALA A 45 -17.66 2.14 3.19
CA ALA A 45 -17.08 3.42 2.77
C ALA A 45 -15.56 3.48 3.03
N VAL A 46 -15.10 2.99 4.19
CA VAL A 46 -13.67 2.92 4.52
C VAL A 46 -12.94 1.98 3.56
N ILE A 47 -13.50 0.80 3.30
CA ILE A 47 -12.91 -0.16 2.33
C ILE A 47 -12.80 0.49 0.95
N ALA A 48 -13.86 1.13 0.46
CA ALA A 48 -13.85 1.82 -0.83
C ALA A 48 -12.78 2.94 -0.85
N PHE A 49 -12.68 3.72 0.22
CA PHE A 49 -11.67 4.77 0.35
C PHE A 49 -10.24 4.21 0.35
N VAL A 50 -9.99 3.14 1.11
CA VAL A 50 -8.69 2.46 1.17
C VAL A 50 -8.29 1.90 -0.19
N VAL A 51 -9.21 1.27 -0.90
CA VAL A 51 -8.97 0.74 -2.25
C VAL A 51 -8.66 1.86 -3.23
N LEU A 52 -9.41 2.97 -3.21
CA LEU A 52 -9.15 4.14 -4.04
C LEU A 52 -7.77 4.75 -3.76
N LEU A 53 -7.38 4.84 -2.49
CA LEU A 53 -6.08 5.38 -2.07
C LEU A 53 -4.93 4.46 -2.53
N THR A 54 -5.07 3.15 -2.35
CA THR A 54 -4.03 2.17 -2.73
C THR A 54 -3.90 1.98 -4.24
N GLN A 55 -5.00 2.05 -5.00
CA GLN A 55 -4.98 1.96 -6.46
C GLN A 55 -4.70 3.29 -7.16
N GLY A 56 -4.72 4.41 -6.44
CA GLY A 56 -4.41 5.72 -6.98
C GLY A 56 -3.03 5.71 -7.65
N THR A 57 -2.97 6.04 -8.94
CA THR A 57 -1.70 6.17 -9.67
C THR A 57 -1.63 7.50 -10.42
N ARG A 58 -0.46 8.14 -10.33
CA ARG A 58 -0.08 9.28 -11.16
C ARG A 58 0.73 8.79 -12.35
N LYS A 59 0.18 8.97 -13.55
CA LYS A 59 0.83 8.55 -14.80
C LYS A 59 1.78 9.65 -15.28
N ILE A 60 3.07 9.33 -15.41
CA ILE A 60 4.06 10.21 -16.06
C ILE A 60 4.18 9.78 -17.52
N PRO A 61 3.86 10.63 -18.52
CA PRO A 61 4.00 10.28 -19.92
C PRO A 61 5.48 10.17 -20.31
N VAL A 62 5.80 9.11 -21.02
CA VAL A 62 7.14 8.83 -21.55
C VAL A 62 7.01 8.60 -23.05
N SER A 63 7.96 9.11 -23.81
CA SER A 63 8.07 8.84 -25.24
C SER A 63 9.39 8.14 -25.51
N TYR A 64 9.34 7.08 -26.32
CA TYR A 64 10.53 6.40 -26.81
C TYR A 64 10.89 6.94 -28.19
N ALA A 65 12.18 7.18 -28.42
CA ALA A 65 12.68 7.67 -29.69
C ALA A 65 12.26 6.75 -30.84
N LYS A 66 11.75 7.35 -31.92
CA LYS A 66 11.45 6.67 -33.18
C LYS A 66 12.76 6.27 -33.85
N ARG A 67 12.93 5.00 -34.20
CA ARG A 67 14.06 4.56 -35.03
C ARG A 67 13.58 4.45 -36.47
N VAL A 68 14.07 5.33 -37.34
CA VAL A 68 13.85 5.21 -38.78
C VAL A 68 14.88 4.23 -39.32
N VAL A 69 14.43 3.12 -39.89
CA VAL A 69 15.28 2.15 -40.59
C VAL A 69 14.77 2.02 -42.02
N GLY A 70 15.56 2.51 -42.98
CA GLY A 70 15.13 2.60 -44.38
C GLY A 70 13.99 3.61 -44.57
N ARG A 71 12.89 3.20 -45.22
CA ARG A 71 11.68 4.03 -45.45
C ARG A 71 10.57 3.79 -44.41
N LYS A 72 10.81 2.96 -43.40
CA LYS A 72 9.82 2.62 -42.37
C LYS A 72 10.23 3.19 -41.02
N VAL A 73 9.29 3.90 -40.41
CA VAL A 73 9.43 4.39 -39.02
C VAL A 73 9.02 3.24 -38.10
N TYR A 74 9.97 2.76 -37.30
CA TYR A 74 9.71 1.80 -36.24
C TYR A 74 9.70 2.53 -34.90
N GLY A 75 8.70 2.26 -34.07
CA GLY A 75 8.57 2.82 -32.73
C GLY A 75 7.89 4.19 -32.68
N GLY A 76 8.12 4.91 -31.58
CA GLY A 76 7.43 6.16 -31.25
C GLY A 76 6.11 5.99 -30.50
N GLN A 77 6.00 4.92 -29.73
CA GLN A 77 4.85 4.72 -28.85
C GLN A 77 5.00 5.62 -27.63
N SER A 78 3.96 6.43 -27.36
CA SER A 78 3.81 7.06 -26.06
C SER A 78 3.39 6.00 -25.05
N THR A 79 4.11 5.92 -23.95
CA THR A 79 3.75 5.09 -22.81
C THR A 79 3.66 5.97 -21.56
N HIS A 80 3.40 5.36 -20.42
CA HIS A 80 3.46 6.05 -19.15
C HIS A 80 4.16 5.20 -18.10
N ILE A 81 4.87 5.86 -17.19
CA ILE A 81 5.33 5.25 -15.94
C ILE A 81 4.24 5.48 -14.91
N PRO A 82 3.57 4.44 -14.40
CA PRO A 82 2.60 4.59 -13.33
C PRO A 82 3.32 4.74 -12.00
N LEU A 83 3.20 5.90 -11.35
CA LEU A 83 3.64 6.09 -9.98
C LEU A 83 2.45 5.92 -9.04
N LYS A 84 2.46 4.89 -8.21
CA LYS A 84 1.42 4.70 -7.18
C LYS A 84 1.47 5.86 -6.19
N VAL A 85 0.31 6.30 -5.69
CA VAL A 85 0.21 7.31 -4.62
C VAL A 85 0.92 6.80 -3.36
N ASN A 86 0.77 5.51 -3.09
CA ASN A 86 1.54 4.79 -2.10
C ASN A 86 2.55 3.85 -2.78
N THR A 87 3.70 4.38 -3.18
CA THR A 87 4.82 3.59 -3.72
C THR A 87 5.40 2.62 -2.69
N ALA A 88 5.29 2.94 -1.41
CA ALA A 88 5.81 2.15 -0.31
C ALA A 88 4.95 0.91 0.03
N GLY A 89 3.72 0.87 -0.48
CA GLY A 89 2.76 -0.17 -0.14
C GLY A 89 2.45 -0.18 1.35
N VAL A 90 2.31 -1.37 1.92
CA VAL A 90 1.92 -1.55 3.32
C VAL A 90 3.09 -1.46 4.30
N MET A 91 4.33 -1.62 3.79
CA MET A 91 5.54 -1.76 4.62
C MET A 91 5.72 -0.65 5.68
N PRO A 92 5.49 0.65 5.38
CA PRO A 92 5.62 1.71 6.37
C PRO A 92 4.77 1.52 7.63
N ILE A 93 3.52 1.07 7.43
CA ILE A 93 2.55 0.89 8.51
C ILE A 93 2.99 -0.27 9.41
N ILE A 94 3.49 -1.36 8.81
CA ILE A 94 3.99 -2.52 9.54
C ILE A 94 5.21 -2.15 10.38
N PHE A 95 6.15 -1.38 9.83
CA PHE A 95 7.31 -0.91 10.58
C PHE A 95 6.94 0.05 11.71
N ALA A 96 6.03 1.00 11.44
CA ALA A 96 5.52 1.89 12.47
C ALA A 96 4.88 1.12 13.62
N GLN A 97 4.02 0.14 13.32
CA GLN A 97 3.36 -0.68 14.34
C GLN A 97 4.35 -1.54 15.13
N SER A 98 5.34 -2.12 14.46
CA SER A 98 6.36 -2.95 15.11
C SER A 98 7.19 -2.15 16.11
N ILE A 99 7.51 -0.89 15.80
CA ILE A 99 8.21 0.01 16.72
C ILE A 99 7.30 0.44 17.88
N MET A 100 6.02 0.72 17.61
CA MET A 100 5.06 1.07 18.65
C MET A 100 4.82 -0.06 19.67
N PHE A 101 5.04 -1.31 19.27
CA PHE A 101 4.95 -2.46 20.18
C PHE A 101 6.16 -2.63 21.10
N ILE A 102 7.31 -2.03 20.80
CA ILE A 102 8.52 -2.20 21.61
C ILE A 102 8.34 -1.62 23.02
N PRO A 103 7.92 -0.35 23.20
CA PRO A 103 7.72 0.24 24.52
C PRO A 103 6.68 -0.53 25.34
N SER A 104 5.55 -0.90 24.75
CA SER A 104 4.48 -1.64 25.45
C SER A 104 4.97 -3.03 25.89
N THR A 105 5.70 -3.75 25.03
CA THR A 105 6.21 -5.09 25.34
C THR A 105 7.27 -5.04 26.45
N ILE A 106 8.22 -4.09 26.36
CA ILE A 106 9.22 -3.91 27.43
C ILE A 106 8.51 -3.56 28.74
N ALA A 107 7.51 -2.68 28.67
CA ALA A 107 6.81 -2.21 29.84
C ALA A 107 6.00 -3.30 30.55
N THR A 108 5.49 -4.31 29.82
CA THR A 108 4.85 -5.48 30.43
C THR A 108 5.80 -6.36 31.26
N PHE A 109 7.11 -6.36 30.98
CA PHE A 109 8.09 -7.12 31.78
C PHE A 109 8.48 -6.44 33.09
N PHE A 110 8.26 -5.12 33.20
CA PHE A 110 8.60 -4.32 34.39
C PHE A 110 7.36 -3.65 34.98
N SER A 111 6.25 -4.40 35.07
CA SER A 111 4.93 -3.91 35.47
C SER A 111 4.86 -3.36 36.91
N GLU A 112 5.82 -3.69 37.77
CA GLU A 112 5.89 -3.22 39.16
C GLU A 112 6.49 -1.80 39.30
N ASN A 113 7.09 -1.24 38.25
CA ASN A 113 7.70 0.09 38.29
C ASN A 113 6.69 1.18 37.87
N GLU A 114 6.45 2.19 38.72
CA GLU A 114 5.52 3.30 38.45
C GLU A 114 5.83 4.04 37.15
N PHE A 115 7.11 4.25 36.83
CA PHE A 115 7.51 4.87 35.56
C PHE A 115 7.03 4.04 34.36
N MET A 116 7.15 2.73 34.47
CA MET A 116 6.80 1.80 33.41
C MET A 116 5.28 1.65 33.25
N GLN A 117 4.52 1.78 34.33
CA GLN A 117 3.06 1.91 34.27
C GLN A 117 2.63 3.21 33.58
N GLY A 118 3.34 4.31 33.80
CA GLY A 118 3.15 5.56 33.06
C GLY A 118 3.34 5.38 31.55
N VAL A 119 4.38 4.65 31.15
CA VAL A 119 4.63 4.29 29.74
C VAL A 119 3.49 3.42 29.18
N LEU A 120 3.04 2.39 29.90
CA LEU A 120 1.90 1.57 29.47
C LEU A 120 0.63 2.41 29.26
N ARG A 121 0.38 3.39 30.13
CA ARG A 121 -0.79 4.25 30.04
C ARG A 121 -0.73 5.21 28.85
N TRP A 122 0.44 5.72 28.49
CA TRP A 122 0.61 6.62 27.34
C TRP A 122 0.59 5.89 26.00
N PHE A 123 1.07 4.64 25.98
CA PHE A 123 1.08 3.75 24.81
C PHE A 123 -0.11 2.80 24.76
N SER A 124 -1.16 3.05 25.53
CA SER A 124 -2.42 2.29 25.43
C SER A 124 -3.22 2.73 24.20
N PHE A 125 -4.00 1.80 23.64
CA PHE A 125 -4.88 2.09 22.50
C PHE A 125 -5.99 3.10 22.83
N ASP A 126 -6.29 3.31 24.10
CA ASP A 126 -7.28 4.29 24.56
C ASP A 126 -6.73 5.71 24.63
N HIS A 127 -5.42 5.88 24.64
CA HIS A 127 -4.79 7.17 24.83
C HIS A 127 -4.52 7.87 23.48
N PRO A 128 -4.93 9.15 23.29
CA PRO A 128 -4.74 9.86 22.03
C PRO A 128 -3.27 10.07 21.66
N PHE A 129 -2.37 10.08 22.65
CA PHE A 129 -0.92 10.15 22.42
C PHE A 129 -0.40 8.99 21.56
N TYR A 130 -0.88 7.76 21.80
CA TYR A 130 -0.50 6.59 21.02
C TYR A 130 -0.80 6.83 19.53
N TRP A 131 -2.00 7.30 19.21
CA TRP A 131 -2.45 7.54 17.84
C TRP A 131 -1.73 8.71 17.16
N PHE A 132 -1.39 9.76 17.92
CA PHE A 132 -0.57 10.85 17.43
C PHE A 132 0.84 10.38 17.04
N VAL A 133 1.51 9.66 17.94
CA VAL A 133 2.85 9.10 17.68
C VAL A 133 2.79 8.10 16.54
N PHE A 134 1.79 7.22 16.53
CA PHE A 134 1.61 6.23 15.46
C PHE A 134 1.39 6.89 14.09
N GLY A 135 0.56 7.93 14.02
CA GLY A 135 0.35 8.71 12.79
C GLY A 135 1.63 9.38 12.29
N MET A 136 2.38 10.02 13.18
CA MET A 136 3.69 10.61 12.84
C MET A 136 4.67 9.54 12.34
N MET A 137 4.69 8.39 13.00
CA MET A 137 5.54 7.25 12.64
C MET A 137 5.20 6.72 11.23
N ILE A 138 3.90 6.61 10.90
CA ILE A 138 3.46 6.23 9.55
C ILE A 138 3.95 7.24 8.52
N VAL A 139 3.81 8.54 8.77
CA VAL A 139 4.27 9.57 7.83
C VAL A 139 5.77 9.46 7.62
N PHE A 140 6.55 9.39 8.70
CA PHE A 140 8.00 9.23 8.65
C PHE A 140 8.43 7.99 7.86
N PHE A 141 7.88 6.81 8.20
CA PHE A 141 8.26 5.57 7.53
C PHE A 141 7.79 5.52 6.08
N THR A 142 6.70 6.22 5.73
CA THR A 142 6.24 6.29 4.35
C THR A 142 7.28 7.01 3.50
N TYR A 143 7.80 8.15 3.96
CA TYR A 143 8.89 8.86 3.29
C TYR A 143 10.17 8.05 3.26
N PHE A 144 10.58 7.51 4.40
CA PHE A 144 11.80 6.74 4.54
C PHE A 144 11.81 5.53 3.58
N TYR A 145 10.73 4.76 3.57
CA TYR A 145 10.64 3.59 2.71
C TYR A 145 10.47 3.94 1.23
N THR A 146 9.69 4.97 0.87
CA THR A 146 9.59 5.42 -0.52
C THR A 146 10.97 5.81 -1.07
N ALA A 147 11.79 6.52 -0.29
CA ALA A 147 13.13 6.93 -0.71
C ALA A 147 14.09 5.75 -0.93
N ILE A 148 13.95 4.68 -0.15
CA ILE A 148 14.76 3.45 -0.30
C ILE A 148 14.25 2.61 -1.47
N ALA A 149 12.93 2.49 -1.63
CA ALA A 149 12.32 1.60 -2.60
C ALA A 149 12.37 2.13 -4.03
N PHE A 150 12.39 3.45 -4.22
CA PHE A 150 12.34 4.09 -5.54
C PHE A 150 13.53 5.03 -5.71
N ASP A 151 14.55 4.63 -6.49
CA ASP A 151 15.67 5.49 -6.87
C ASP A 151 15.40 6.21 -8.21
N PRO A 152 15.14 7.54 -8.19
CA PRO A 152 14.87 8.32 -9.40
C PRO A 152 16.07 8.35 -10.37
N ASN A 153 17.29 8.23 -9.86
CA ASN A 153 18.50 8.25 -10.68
C ASN A 153 18.60 6.96 -11.49
N GLN A 154 18.38 5.81 -10.86
CA GLN A 154 18.38 4.52 -11.53
C GLN A 154 17.29 4.45 -12.60
N VAL A 155 16.06 4.87 -12.28
CA VAL A 155 14.94 4.90 -13.24
C VAL A 155 15.26 5.82 -14.42
N SER A 156 15.80 7.02 -14.15
CA SER A 156 16.20 7.94 -15.22
C SER A 156 17.31 7.36 -16.10
N GLN A 157 18.27 6.64 -15.53
CA GLN A 157 19.38 6.06 -16.29
C GLN A 157 18.89 4.91 -17.18
N GLN A 158 18.02 4.05 -16.66
CA GLN A 158 17.35 3.00 -17.43
C GLN A 158 16.52 3.59 -18.56
N MET A 159 15.72 4.63 -18.30
CA MET A 159 14.98 5.34 -19.37
C MET A 159 15.91 5.85 -20.47
N LYS A 160 17.01 6.50 -20.10
CA LYS A 160 17.99 7.01 -21.05
C LYS A 160 18.63 5.88 -21.88
N GLN A 161 18.98 4.76 -21.25
CA GLN A 161 19.55 3.58 -21.92
C GLN A 161 18.58 2.94 -22.93
N HIS A 162 17.28 2.92 -22.60
CA HIS A 162 16.23 2.41 -23.48
C HIS A 162 15.72 3.45 -24.50
N GLY A 163 16.35 4.62 -24.61
CA GLY A 163 15.94 5.68 -25.55
C GLY A 163 14.61 6.35 -25.20
N GLY A 164 14.15 6.20 -23.95
CA GLY A 164 12.97 6.85 -23.40
C GLY A 164 13.29 8.23 -22.83
N PHE A 165 12.38 9.17 -23.01
CA PHE A 165 12.48 10.51 -22.42
C PHE A 165 11.10 11.05 -22.04
N ILE A 166 11.08 11.97 -21.09
CA ILE A 166 9.87 12.71 -20.73
C ILE A 166 9.81 13.94 -21.64
N PRO A 167 8.72 14.15 -22.41
CA PRO A 167 8.59 15.33 -23.26
C PRO A 167 8.80 16.63 -22.46
N GLY A 168 9.68 17.50 -22.96
CA GLY A 168 10.01 18.78 -22.30
C GLY A 168 11.12 18.73 -21.25
N ILE A 169 11.68 17.54 -20.94
CA ILE A 169 12.73 17.40 -19.91
C ILE A 169 13.95 16.70 -20.50
N ARG A 170 15.14 17.28 -20.28
CA ARG A 170 16.41 16.73 -20.78
C ARG A 170 16.71 15.38 -20.10
N PRO A 171 17.02 14.30 -20.86
CA PRO A 171 17.32 12.99 -20.28
C PRO A 171 18.54 12.99 -19.34
N GLY A 172 18.45 12.22 -18.26
CA GLY A 172 19.50 12.09 -17.23
C GLY A 172 19.13 12.86 -15.96
N LYS A 173 20.07 13.64 -15.40
CA LYS A 173 19.89 14.28 -14.08
C LYS A 173 18.59 15.10 -13.96
N LYS A 174 18.19 15.82 -15.03
CA LYS A 174 16.94 16.60 -15.03
C LYS A 174 15.67 15.74 -15.01
N THR A 175 15.71 14.54 -15.60
CA THR A 175 14.64 13.56 -15.49
C THR A 175 14.56 12.99 -14.08
N ALA A 176 15.70 12.67 -13.46
CA ALA A 176 15.74 12.19 -12.07
C ALA A 176 15.18 13.24 -11.09
N GLU A 177 15.64 14.50 -11.17
CA GLU A 177 15.13 15.63 -10.38
C GLU A 177 13.61 15.82 -10.56
N TYR A 178 13.09 15.63 -11.78
CA TYR A 178 11.65 15.76 -12.03
C TYR A 178 10.83 14.62 -11.40
N ILE A 179 11.31 13.38 -11.53
CA ILE A 179 10.65 12.20 -10.95
C ILE A 179 10.67 12.32 -9.42
N ASP A 180 11.80 12.72 -8.84
CA ASP A 180 11.96 12.94 -7.40
C ASP A 180 10.99 14.00 -6.84
N ASN A 181 10.89 15.14 -7.52
CA ASN A 181 9.93 16.19 -7.17
C ASN A 181 8.47 15.69 -7.24
N ILE A 182 8.15 14.85 -8.22
CA ILE A 182 6.81 14.25 -8.32
C ILE A 182 6.56 13.29 -7.17
N LEU A 183 7.51 12.39 -6.87
CA LEU A 183 7.40 11.43 -5.78
C LEU A 183 7.17 12.15 -4.46
N SER A 184 8.02 13.11 -4.12
CA SER A 184 7.90 13.89 -2.89
C SER A 184 6.53 14.57 -2.74
N ARG A 185 5.98 15.13 -3.83
CA ARG A 185 4.65 15.78 -3.82
C ARG A 185 3.48 14.81 -3.78
N VAL A 186 3.65 13.58 -4.26
CA VAL A 186 2.62 12.54 -4.26
C VAL A 186 2.62 11.81 -2.92
N THR A 187 3.80 11.53 -2.37
CA THR A 187 3.98 10.85 -1.09
C THR A 187 3.45 11.68 0.08
N LEU A 188 3.53 13.02 0.03
CA LEU A 188 3.02 13.88 1.10
C LEU A 188 1.52 13.62 1.40
N PRO A 189 0.58 13.88 0.49
CA PRO A 189 -0.84 13.62 0.74
C PRO A 189 -1.12 12.13 0.92
N GLY A 190 -0.38 11.24 0.25
CA GLY A 190 -0.51 9.80 0.42
C GLY A 190 -0.23 9.35 1.87
N SER A 191 0.86 9.84 2.45
CA SER A 191 1.28 9.50 3.82
C SER A 191 0.29 10.01 4.88
N PHE A 192 -0.23 11.23 4.71
CA PHE A 192 -1.28 11.76 5.60
C PHE A 192 -2.58 10.99 5.48
N ALA A 193 -2.98 10.63 4.26
CA ALA A 193 -4.20 9.86 4.05
C ALA A 193 -4.07 8.43 4.61
N LEU A 194 -2.90 7.79 4.50
CA LEU A 194 -2.61 6.51 5.16
C LEU A 194 -2.65 6.62 6.69
N ALA A 195 -2.04 7.67 7.26
CA ALA A 195 -2.07 7.91 8.70
C ALA A 195 -3.50 8.15 9.20
N LEU A 196 -4.31 8.90 8.45
CA LEU A 196 -5.71 9.15 8.79
C LEU A 196 -6.53 7.85 8.81
N VAL A 197 -6.39 7.00 7.79
CA VAL A 197 -7.04 5.68 7.79
C VAL A 197 -6.57 4.83 8.96
N ALA A 198 -5.27 4.84 9.27
CA ALA A 198 -4.75 4.05 10.38
C ALA A 198 -5.28 4.50 11.75
N ILE A 199 -5.58 5.80 11.92
CA ILE A 199 -6.16 6.39 13.14
C ILE A 199 -7.70 6.26 13.16
N PHE A 200 -8.35 6.05 12.02
CA PHE A 200 -9.80 5.97 11.89
C PHE A 200 -10.49 4.98 12.87
N PRO A 201 -9.95 3.78 13.18
CA PRO A 201 -10.52 2.88 14.17
C PRO A 201 -10.69 3.49 15.55
N TYR A 202 -9.74 4.33 15.98
CA TYR A 202 -9.78 4.98 17.28
C TYR A 202 -10.96 5.95 17.37
N ILE A 203 -11.21 6.68 16.29
CA ILE A 203 -12.33 7.60 16.19
C ILE A 203 -13.66 6.83 16.23
N LEU A 204 -13.74 5.68 15.54
CA LEU A 204 -14.92 4.81 15.59
C LEU A 204 -15.16 4.23 16.98
N MET A 205 -14.11 3.78 17.66
CA MET A 205 -14.19 3.23 19.01
C MET A 205 -14.75 4.26 19.99
N GLN A 206 -14.25 5.50 19.94
CA GLN A 206 -14.71 6.59 20.81
C GLN A 206 -16.13 7.08 20.49
N ALA A 207 -16.54 7.04 19.22
CA ALA A 207 -17.83 7.59 18.78
C ALA A 207 -19.00 6.60 18.86
N MET A 208 -18.73 5.30 18.65
CA MET A 208 -19.77 4.27 18.51
C MET A 208 -19.63 3.12 19.53
N ASP A 209 -18.71 3.23 20.49
CA ASP A 209 -18.43 2.23 21.54
C ASP A 209 -18.21 0.81 20.95
N VAL A 210 -17.49 0.78 19.82
CA VAL A 210 -17.22 -0.44 19.07
C VAL A 210 -15.97 -1.11 19.61
N SER A 211 -16.04 -2.43 19.83
CA SER A 211 -14.89 -3.25 20.21
C SER A 211 -13.68 -2.98 19.31
N TYR A 212 -12.51 -2.76 19.91
CA TYR A 212 -11.26 -2.47 19.20
C TYR A 212 -10.94 -3.50 18.11
N ASP A 213 -11.26 -4.78 18.34
CA ASP A 213 -11.01 -5.84 17.37
C ASP A 213 -11.81 -5.64 16.08
N LEU A 214 -13.08 -5.25 16.17
CA LEU A 214 -13.91 -4.95 15.00
C LEU A 214 -13.45 -3.66 14.32
N ALA A 215 -13.26 -2.59 15.11
CA ALA A 215 -12.85 -1.30 14.59
C ALA A 215 -11.48 -1.36 13.89
N SER A 216 -10.51 -2.07 14.45
CA SER A 216 -9.17 -2.21 13.87
C SER A 216 -9.17 -3.11 12.63
N PHE A 217 -10.03 -4.14 12.61
CA PHE A 217 -10.15 -5.05 11.47
C PHE A 217 -10.76 -4.38 10.25
N PHE A 218 -11.87 -3.65 10.42
CA PHE A 218 -12.62 -3.07 9.31
C PHE A 218 -12.35 -1.59 9.05
N GLY A 219 -11.82 -0.85 10.03
CA GLY A 219 -11.59 0.59 9.92
C GLY A 219 -10.14 1.00 9.72
N GLY A 220 -9.18 0.08 9.81
CA GLY A 220 -7.82 0.43 10.23
C GLY A 220 -6.64 -0.21 9.52
N THR A 221 -5.56 -0.33 10.30
CA THR A 221 -4.27 -0.93 9.91
C THR A 221 -4.41 -2.34 9.34
N SER A 222 -5.26 -3.17 9.94
CA SER A 222 -5.50 -4.55 9.47
C SER A 222 -6.06 -4.58 8.06
N LEU A 223 -7.04 -3.71 7.76
CA LEU A 223 -7.62 -3.60 6.43
C LEU A 223 -6.58 -3.10 5.40
N LEU A 224 -5.81 -2.07 5.75
CA LEU A 224 -4.72 -1.55 4.90
C LEU A 224 -3.71 -2.66 4.58
N ILE A 225 -3.38 -3.50 5.56
CA ILE A 225 -2.47 -4.62 5.37
C ILE A 225 -3.07 -5.67 4.44
N ILE A 226 -4.32 -6.08 4.69
CA ILE A 226 -4.99 -7.09 3.86
C ILE A 226 -5.09 -6.60 2.41
N VAL A 227 -5.62 -5.39 2.18
CA VAL A 227 -5.82 -4.86 0.83
C VAL A 227 -4.48 -4.69 0.12
N GLY A 228 -3.48 -4.07 0.75
CA GLY A 228 -2.22 -3.82 0.08
C GLY A 228 -1.42 -5.09 -0.20
N VAL A 229 -1.39 -6.06 0.73
CA VAL A 229 -0.70 -7.34 0.50
C VAL A 229 -1.45 -8.19 -0.54
N ALA A 230 -2.79 -8.20 -0.51
CA ALA A 230 -3.58 -8.91 -1.50
C ALA A 230 -3.37 -8.32 -2.91
N LEU A 231 -3.40 -7.00 -3.06
CA LEU A 231 -3.13 -6.33 -4.34
C LEU A 231 -1.71 -6.59 -4.84
N ASP A 232 -0.71 -6.53 -3.97
CA ASP A 232 0.67 -6.83 -4.33
C ASP A 232 0.83 -8.30 -4.77
N THR A 233 0.15 -9.23 -4.09
CA THR A 233 0.17 -10.65 -4.45
C THR A 233 -0.50 -10.89 -5.79
N LEU A 234 -1.67 -10.27 -6.04
CA LEU A 234 -2.36 -10.33 -7.33
C LEU A 234 -1.48 -9.78 -8.45
N GLN A 235 -0.82 -8.65 -8.24
CA GLN A 235 0.05 -8.04 -9.23
C GLN A 235 1.28 -8.90 -9.54
N GLN A 236 1.83 -9.60 -8.53
CA GLN A 236 2.92 -10.57 -8.74
C GLN A 236 2.46 -11.79 -9.55
N ILE A 237 1.27 -12.32 -9.25
CA ILE A 237 0.67 -13.43 -9.99
C ILE A 237 0.42 -13.02 -11.45
N GLU A 238 -0.20 -11.86 -11.68
CA GLU A 238 -0.46 -11.34 -13.02
C GLU A 238 0.83 -11.15 -13.82
N SER A 239 1.87 -10.59 -13.20
CA SER A 239 3.20 -10.43 -13.83
C SER A 239 3.80 -11.78 -14.26
N HIS A 240 3.68 -12.81 -13.43
CA HIS A 240 4.16 -14.16 -13.77
C HIS A 240 3.33 -14.81 -14.89
N LEU A 241 2.01 -14.63 -14.87
CA LEU A 241 1.11 -15.16 -15.91
C LEU A 241 1.36 -14.49 -17.26
N MET A 242 1.57 -13.16 -17.28
CA MET A 242 1.92 -12.40 -18.48
C MET A 242 3.25 -12.86 -19.09
N SER A 243 4.25 -13.16 -18.25
CA SER A 243 5.53 -13.70 -18.72
C SER A 243 5.36 -15.08 -19.40
N ARG A 244 4.46 -15.94 -18.91
CA ARG A 244 4.20 -17.26 -19.53
C ARG A 244 3.45 -17.18 -20.86
N HIS A 245 2.54 -16.21 -21.01
CA HIS A 245 1.78 -16.04 -22.26
C HIS A 245 2.59 -15.37 -23.38
N TYR A 246 3.79 -14.87 -23.08
CA TYR A 246 4.71 -14.27 -24.06
C TYR A 246 5.32 -15.32 -25.02
N ASP A 247 5.56 -16.55 -24.56
CA ASP A 247 6.19 -17.62 -25.37
C ASP A 247 5.27 -18.11 -26.51
N GLY A 248 3.95 -18.06 -26.33
CA GLY A 248 2.98 -18.54 -27.32
C GLY A 248 2.92 -17.70 -28.62
N PHE A 249 3.30 -16.43 -28.57
CA PHE A 249 3.26 -15.53 -29.73
C PHE A 249 4.52 -15.61 -30.61
N LEU A 250 5.68 -15.98 -30.06
CA LEU A 250 6.93 -16.11 -30.82
C LEU A 250 7.13 -17.50 -31.45
N SER A 251 6.39 -18.51 -30.99
CA SER A 251 6.52 -19.90 -31.46
C SER A 251 5.75 -20.24 -32.75
N LYS A 252 5.02 -19.31 -33.39
CA LYS A 252 4.48 -19.55 -34.75
C LYS A 252 5.57 -19.34 -35.79
N GLY A 253 6.52 -20.29 -35.79
CA GLY A 253 7.59 -20.41 -36.76
C GLY A 253 7.05 -20.47 -38.19
N LYS A 254 7.68 -19.68 -39.07
CA LYS A 254 7.41 -19.60 -40.50
C LYS A 254 7.39 -21.00 -41.13
N ILE A 255 6.26 -21.39 -41.72
CA ILE A 255 6.20 -22.52 -42.66
C ILE A 255 7.09 -22.17 -43.84
N ARG A 256 8.26 -22.80 -43.91
CA ARG A 256 9.25 -22.63 -44.98
C ARG A 256 8.75 -23.41 -46.20
N GLY A 257 8.20 -22.70 -47.19
CA GLY A 257 7.74 -23.29 -48.44
C GLY A 257 8.86 -24.04 -49.16
N ARG A 258 8.57 -25.30 -49.53
CA ARG A 258 9.45 -26.23 -50.26
C ARG A 258 9.88 -25.60 -51.59
N ARG A 259 11.16 -25.25 -51.72
CA ARG A 259 11.78 -24.88 -53.00
C ARG A 259 11.79 -26.13 -53.88
N ARG A 260 11.02 -26.15 -54.97
CA ARG A 260 11.16 -27.16 -56.02
C ARG A 260 12.46 -26.87 -56.78
N MET A 261 13.30 -27.90 -56.90
CA MET A 261 14.34 -27.98 -57.93
C MET A 261 13.69 -28.07 -59.31
#